data_AF-A0A6M1LPP6-F1
#
_entry.id   AF-A0A6M1LPP6-F1
#
_cell.length_a   1.000
_cell.length_b   1.000
_cell.length_c   1.000
_cell.angle_alpha   90.00
_cell.angle_beta   90.00
_cell.angle_gamma   90.00
#
_symmetry.space_group_name_H-M   'P 1'
#
loop_
_entity.id
_entity.type
_entity.pdbx_description
1 polymer ?
#
loop_
_entity_poly.entity_id
_entity_poly.type
_entity_poly.pdbx_seq_one_letter_code
_entity_poly.pdbx_strand_id
1 'polypeptide(L)'
;MQATIAFPAMQVVDRLVAECHRFEVSAIDPDIAGQLASELPLEDFVRIVRTFEDDLGRLARQLEAAVASGDQDGYRRAAHSLAGAAAAVGARRLEHVARLGMDHRAQVDPRTIALHVQHEARAALAELAALADNPPGAF
;
A
#
# COMPACT_ATOMS: atom_id res chain seq x y z
N MET A 1 21.65 -4.40 26.93
CA MET A 1 21.75 -3.00 26.45
C MET A 1 21.17 -2.98 25.05
N GLN A 2 19.95 -2.45 24.91
CA GLN A 2 19.14 -2.51 23.69
C GLN A 2 19.58 -1.42 22.71
N ALA A 3 19.82 -1.79 21.45
CA ALA A 3 19.98 -0.85 20.35
C ALA A 3 18.59 -0.57 19.77
N THR A 4 17.99 0.55 20.16
CA THR A 4 16.83 1.12 19.48
C THR A 4 17.26 1.47 18.05
N ILE A 5 16.78 0.70 17.07
CA ILE A 5 16.92 1.07 15.66
C ILE A 5 15.96 2.25 15.42
N ALA A 6 16.47 3.45 15.65
CA ALA A 6 15.80 4.68 15.29
C ALA A 6 15.91 4.83 13.76
N PHE A 7 14.82 4.52 13.05
CA PHE A 7 14.72 4.88 11.64
C PHE A 7 14.64 6.41 11.54
N PRO A 8 15.59 7.09 10.88
CA PRO A 8 15.56 8.53 10.77
C PRO A 8 14.30 8.96 9.99
N ALA A 9 13.56 9.92 10.55
CA ALA A 9 12.39 10.52 9.93
C ALA A 9 12.80 11.28 8.65
N MET A 10 12.82 10.59 7.52
CA MET A 10 13.00 11.24 6.22
C MET A 10 11.66 11.84 5.80
N GLN A 11 11.53 13.15 5.98
CA GLN A 11 10.35 13.91 5.60
C GLN A 11 10.22 13.94 4.06
N VAL A 12 9.39 13.07 3.50
CA VAL A 12 8.92 13.24 2.12
C VAL A 12 7.69 14.13 2.20
N VAL A 13 7.84 15.38 1.77
CA VAL A 13 6.71 16.30 1.61
C VAL A 13 5.84 15.72 0.49
N ASP A 14 4.70 15.12 0.84
CA ASP A 14 3.72 14.69 -0.15
C ASP A 14 3.09 15.93 -0.77
N ARG A 15 3.75 16.45 -1.80
CA ARG A 15 3.33 17.67 -2.51
C ARG A 15 2.04 17.49 -3.29
N LEU A 16 1.45 16.29 -3.30
CA LEU A 16 0.25 16.01 -4.06
C LEU A 16 -1.04 16.45 -3.36
N VAL A 17 -1.04 16.50 -2.02
CA VAL A 17 -2.30 16.62 -1.25
C VAL A 17 -2.41 17.89 -0.40
N ALA A 18 -1.31 18.62 -0.17
CA ALA A 18 -1.29 19.84 0.68
C ALA A 18 -1.98 19.68 2.06
N GLU A 19 -2.16 18.43 2.53
CA GLU A 19 -2.71 18.09 3.82
C GLU A 19 -1.62 17.41 4.66
N CYS A 20 -1.38 17.96 5.86
CA CYS A 20 -0.48 17.38 6.85
C CYS A 20 -1.12 16.13 7.48
N HIS A 21 -1.27 15.06 6.71
CA HIS A 21 -1.59 13.76 7.28
C HIS A 21 -0.30 13.16 7.84
N ARG A 22 -0.26 12.95 9.16
CA ARG A 22 0.85 12.31 9.86
C ARG A 22 0.84 10.80 9.52
N PHE A 23 1.15 10.44 8.28
CA PHE A 23 1.52 9.07 7.97
C PHE A 23 2.91 8.86 8.58
N GLU A 24 2.99 7.96 9.55
CA GLU A 24 4.28 7.47 10.04
C GLU A 24 5.09 6.91 8.86
N VAL A 25 6.41 6.86 9.02
CA VAL A 25 7.40 6.57 7.97
C VAL A 25 7.16 5.24 7.22
N SER A 26 6.31 4.37 7.76
CA SER A 26 5.99 3.03 7.25
C SER A 26 4.85 3.04 6.22
N ALA A 27 5.01 2.29 5.13
CA ALA A 27 4.00 2.07 4.11
C ALA A 27 2.85 1.16 4.58
N ILE A 28 3.09 0.38 5.63
CA ILE A 28 2.12 -0.50 6.25
C ILE A 28 1.74 0.00 7.65
N ASP A 29 0.60 -0.49 8.12
CA ASP A 29 0.18 -0.40 9.50
C ASP A 29 0.89 -1.49 10.31
N PRO A 30 1.83 -1.13 11.21
CA PRO A 30 2.58 -2.11 11.96
C PRO A 30 1.69 -2.94 12.91
N ASP A 31 0.55 -2.39 13.35
CA ASP A 31 -0.39 -3.11 14.22
C ASP A 31 -1.16 -4.16 13.42
N ILE A 32 -1.72 -3.80 12.26
CA ILE A 32 -2.46 -4.74 11.40
C ILE A 32 -1.51 -5.80 10.84
N ALA A 33 -0.37 -5.40 10.28
CA ALA A 33 0.58 -6.33 9.70
C ALA A 33 1.21 -7.24 10.76
N GLY A 34 1.54 -6.69 11.93
CA GLY A 34 2.02 -7.45 13.08
C GLY A 34 0.99 -8.44 13.61
N GLN A 35 -0.28 -8.02 13.70
CA GLN A 35 -1.38 -8.92 14.08
C GLN A 35 -1.51 -10.07 13.06
N LEU A 36 -1.53 -9.75 11.76
CA LEU A 36 -1.60 -10.76 10.69
C LEU A 36 -0.46 -11.78 10.77
N ALA A 37 0.76 -11.31 11.05
CA ALA A 37 1.94 -12.17 11.20
C ALA A 37 1.92 -13.00 12.48
N SER A 38 1.28 -12.50 13.55
CA SER A 38 1.20 -13.20 14.85
C SER A 38 0.06 -14.22 14.93
N GLU A 39 -1.04 -14.00 14.21
CA GLU A 39 -2.22 -14.86 14.24
C GLU A 39 -2.14 -16.03 13.25
N LEU A 40 -1.25 -15.93 12.26
CA LEU A 40 -1.13 -16.91 11.19
C LEU A 40 0.20 -17.67 11.28
N PRO A 41 0.21 -18.97 10.90
CA PRO A 41 1.45 -19.65 10.57
C PRO A 41 2.25 -18.85 9.52
N LEU A 42 3.57 -18.81 9.64
CA LEU A 42 4.44 -18.05 8.74
C LEU A 42 4.19 -18.41 7.26
N GLU A 43 3.96 -19.68 6.96
CA GLU A 43 3.64 -20.17 5.62
C GLU A 43 2.33 -19.60 5.05
N ASP A 44 1.32 -19.41 5.90
CA ASP A 44 0.04 -18.81 5.53
C ASP A 44 0.18 -17.30 5.35
N PHE A 45 0.95 -16.62 6.22
CA PHE A 45 1.29 -15.21 6.07
C PHE A 45 2.03 -14.94 4.76
N VAL A 46 3.08 -15.71 4.46
CA VAL A 46 3.82 -15.63 3.19
C VAL A 46 2.90 -15.86 1.98
N ARG A 47 1.97 -16.82 2.07
CA ARG A 47 0.99 -17.07 1.00
C ARG A 47 0.06 -15.87 0.77
N ILE A 48 -0.38 -15.22 1.84
CA ILE A 48 -1.20 -13.99 1.74
C ILE A 48 -0.40 -12.87 1.10
N VAL A 49 0.84 -12.62 1.52
CA VAL A 49 1.69 -11.58 0.94
C VAL A 49 1.91 -11.81 -0.56
N ARG A 50 2.15 -13.06 -0.99
CA ARG A 50 2.29 -13.40 -2.42
C ARG A 50 1.00 -13.18 -3.20
N THR A 51 -0.15 -13.56 -2.62
CA THR A 51 -1.45 -13.34 -3.27
C THR A 51 -1.74 -11.85 -3.40
N PHE A 52 -1.40 -11.08 -2.38
CA PHE A 52 -1.50 -9.62 -2.41
C PHE A 52 -0.57 -9.01 -3.47
N GLU A 53 0.67 -9.48 -3.61
CA GLU A 53 1.59 -9.06 -4.68
C GLU A 53 1.01 -9.31 -6.08
N ASP A 54 0.49 -10.51 -6.33
CA ASP A 54 -0.14 -10.87 -7.60
C ASP A 54 -1.37 -10.01 -7.91
N ASP A 55 -2.20 -9.79 -6.90
CA ASP A 55 -3.39 -8.95 -6.98
C ASP A 55 -3.02 -7.49 -7.27
N LEU A 56 -2.02 -6.94 -6.58
CA LEU A 56 -1.51 -5.60 -6.83
C LEU A 56 -0.99 -5.45 -8.26
N GLY A 57 -0.16 -6.39 -8.72
CA GLY A 57 0.37 -6.36 -10.09
C GLY A 57 -0.74 -6.40 -11.13
N ARG A 58 -1.80 -7.19 -10.90
CA ARG A 58 -2.98 -7.23 -11.76
C ARG A 58 -3.76 -5.92 -11.74
N LEU A 59 -4.09 -5.41 -10.55
CA LEU A 59 -4.93 -4.22 -10.36
C LEU A 59 -4.24 -2.95 -10.86
N ALA A 60 -2.93 -2.82 -10.63
CA ALA A 60 -2.17 -1.67 -11.09
C ALA A 60 -2.10 -1.62 -12.64
N ARG A 61 -1.91 -2.76 -13.30
CA ARG A 61 -2.01 -2.85 -14.77
C ARG A 61 -3.40 -2.51 -15.29
N GLN A 62 -4.46 -2.95 -14.60
CA GLN A 62 -5.83 -2.60 -14.96
C GLN A 62 -6.10 -1.10 -14.82
N LEU A 63 -5.58 -0.48 -13.75
CA LEU A 63 -5.66 0.95 -13.52
C LEU A 63 -4.95 1.73 -14.64
N GLU A 64 -3.72 1.36 -14.97
CA GLU A 64 -2.95 1.99 -16.06
C GLU A 64 -3.63 1.83 -17.42
N ALA A 65 -4.14 0.64 -17.74
CA ALA A 65 -4.86 0.39 -18.97
C ALA A 65 -6.13 1.25 -19.08
N ALA A 66 -6.89 1.37 -17.99
CA ALA A 66 -8.08 2.21 -17.93
C ALA A 66 -7.75 3.70 -18.10
N VAL A 67 -6.65 4.17 -17.52
CA VAL A 67 -6.14 5.53 -17.73
C VAL A 67 -5.74 5.76 -19.19
N ALA A 68 -5.07 4.79 -19.82
CA ALA A 68 -4.65 4.89 -21.22
C ALA A 68 -5.83 4.90 -22.20
N SER A 69 -6.90 4.16 -21.91
CA SER A 69 -8.09 4.07 -22.74
C SER A 69 -9.16 5.13 -22.43
N GLY A 70 -9.02 5.88 -21.34
CA GLY A 70 -10.04 6.82 -20.86
C GLY A 70 -11.26 6.13 -20.22
N ASP A 71 -11.15 4.86 -19.85
CA ASP A 71 -12.22 4.09 -19.19
C ASP A 71 -12.38 4.50 -17.72
N GLN A 72 -13.23 5.48 -17.46
CA GLN A 72 -13.49 5.97 -16.10
C GLN A 72 -14.11 4.92 -15.17
N ASP A 73 -14.93 4.02 -15.71
CA ASP A 73 -15.56 2.97 -14.90
C ASP A 73 -14.55 1.88 -14.54
N GLY A 74 -13.71 1.48 -15.51
CA GLY A 74 -12.59 0.58 -15.27
C GLY A 74 -11.60 1.14 -14.26
N TYR A 75 -11.26 2.42 -14.38
CA TYR A 75 -10.38 3.11 -13.44
C TYR A 75 -10.94 3.10 -12.02
N ARG A 76 -12.22 3.49 -11.84
CA ARG A 76 -12.88 3.47 -10.52
C ARG A 76 -12.95 2.08 -9.91
N ARG A 77 -13.27 1.05 -10.71
CA ARG A 77 -13.30 -0.33 -10.23
C ARG A 77 -11.92 -0.80 -9.78
N ALA A 78 -10.89 -0.56 -10.59
CA ALA A 78 -9.52 -0.93 -10.25
C ALA A 78 -9.05 -0.22 -8.97
N ALA A 79 -9.29 1.09 -8.84
CA ALA A 79 -8.97 1.86 -7.64
C ALA A 79 -9.72 1.35 -6.40
N HIS A 80 -11.01 1.01 -6.54
CA HIS A 80 -11.80 0.44 -5.45
C HIS A 80 -11.28 -0.91 -4.97
N SER A 81 -11.01 -1.83 -5.91
CA SER A 81 -10.44 -3.13 -5.60
C SER A 81 -9.06 -3.01 -4.95
N LEU A 82 -8.25 -2.05 -5.41
CA LEU A 82 -6.92 -1.81 -4.86
C LEU A 82 -6.98 -1.24 -3.43
N ALA A 83 -7.92 -0.33 -3.14
CA ALA A 83 -8.16 0.14 -1.78
C ALA A 83 -8.59 -1.01 -0.85
N GLY A 84 -9.48 -1.90 -1.31
CA GLY A 84 -9.90 -3.07 -0.54
C GLY A 84 -8.76 -4.04 -0.25
N ALA A 85 -7.94 -4.36 -1.26
CA ALA A 85 -6.78 -5.23 -1.09
C ALA A 85 -5.75 -4.61 -0.13
N ALA A 86 -5.48 -3.30 -0.26
CA ALA A 86 -4.55 -2.58 0.60
C ALA A 86 -5.02 -2.56 2.06
N ALA A 87 -6.29 -2.31 2.30
CA ALA A 87 -6.87 -2.30 3.64
C ALA A 87 -6.75 -3.66 4.35
N ALA A 88 -6.90 -4.77 3.60
CA ALA A 88 -6.85 -6.12 4.15
C ALA A 88 -5.48 -6.51 4.75
N VAL A 89 -4.39 -5.91 4.25
CA VAL A 89 -3.02 -6.15 4.73
C VAL A 89 -2.43 -4.97 5.49
N GLY A 90 -3.23 -3.92 5.72
CA GLY A 90 -2.79 -2.71 6.41
C GLY A 90 -1.91 -1.79 5.57
N ALA A 91 -1.89 -1.86 4.24
CA ALA A 91 -1.11 -0.98 3.38
C ALA A 91 -1.73 0.44 3.29
N ARG A 92 -1.70 1.18 4.40
CA ARG A 92 -2.43 2.45 4.60
C ARG A 92 -2.15 3.51 3.53
N ARG A 93 -0.89 3.70 3.12
CA ARG A 93 -0.53 4.71 2.11
C ARG A 93 -1.10 4.34 0.75
N LEU A 94 -0.99 3.08 0.37
CA LEU A 94 -1.57 2.56 -0.86
C LEU A 94 -3.10 2.69 -0.88
N GLU A 95 -3.75 2.33 0.23
CA GLU A 95 -5.19 2.49 0.41
C GLU A 95 -5.60 3.95 0.24
N HIS A 96 -4.88 4.88 0.86
CA HIS A 96 -5.16 6.31 0.77
C HIS A 96 -5.08 6.82 -0.67
N VAL A 97 -4.00 6.52 -1.39
CA VAL A 97 -3.83 6.93 -2.79
C VAL A 97 -4.93 6.34 -3.68
N ALA A 98 -5.31 5.08 -3.46
CA ALA A 98 -6.39 4.45 -4.18
C ALA A 98 -7.74 5.13 -3.94
N ARG A 99 -8.00 5.55 -2.69
CA ARG A 99 -9.19 6.32 -2.31
C ARG A 99 -9.21 7.72 -2.93
N LEU A 100 -8.07 8.41 -3.01
CA LEU A 100 -7.96 9.67 -3.74
C LEU A 100 -8.34 9.50 -5.21
N GLY A 101 -7.92 8.40 -5.84
CA GLY A 101 -8.32 8.06 -7.21
C GLY A 101 -9.83 7.88 -7.40
N MET A 102 -10.56 7.51 -6.36
CA MET A 102 -12.03 7.35 -6.42
C MET A 102 -12.79 8.65 -6.19
N ASP A 103 -12.17 9.65 -5.54
CA ASP A 103 -12.84 10.90 -5.20
C ASP A 103 -12.90 11.85 -6.40
N HIS A 104 -14.11 12.02 -6.96
CA HIS A 104 -14.37 12.96 -8.04
C HIS A 104 -14.05 14.42 -7.69
N ARG A 105 -13.95 14.75 -6.40
CA ARG A 105 -13.59 16.09 -5.92
C ARG A 105 -12.09 16.30 -5.83
N ALA A 106 -11.31 15.23 -5.67
CA ALA A 106 -9.86 15.28 -5.77
C ALA A 106 -9.53 15.56 -7.24
N GLN A 107 -9.26 16.82 -7.58
CA GLN A 107 -8.87 17.24 -8.94
C GLN A 107 -7.45 16.77 -9.27
N VAL A 108 -7.18 15.48 -9.11
CA VAL A 108 -5.88 14.84 -9.32
C VAL A 108 -5.92 14.10 -10.64
N ASP A 109 -4.87 14.28 -11.44
CA ASP A 109 -4.76 13.61 -12.72
C ASP A 109 -4.67 12.07 -12.53
N PRO A 110 -5.47 11.26 -13.25
CA PRO A 110 -5.48 9.81 -13.10
C PRO A 110 -4.13 9.13 -13.37
N ARG A 111 -3.27 9.69 -14.24
CA ARG A 111 -1.92 9.14 -14.46
C ARG A 111 -1.05 9.36 -13.24
N THR A 112 -1.20 10.51 -12.59
CA THR A 112 -0.51 10.81 -11.34
C THR A 112 -0.93 9.81 -10.26
N ILE A 113 -2.23 9.53 -10.10
CA ILE A 113 -2.69 8.48 -9.18
C ILE A 113 -2.08 7.13 -9.52
N ALA A 114 -2.07 6.72 -10.79
CA ALA A 114 -1.49 5.44 -11.19
C ALA A 114 0.01 5.32 -10.83
N LEU A 115 0.79 6.39 -11.01
CA LEU A 115 2.20 6.42 -10.61
C LEU A 115 2.38 6.31 -9.10
N HIS A 116 1.55 7.01 -8.32
CA HIS A 116 1.58 6.92 -6.86
C HIS A 116 1.17 5.52 -6.37
N VAL A 117 0.15 4.92 -6.96
CA VAL A 117 -0.26 3.53 -6.66
C VAL A 117 0.91 2.56 -6.84
N GLN A 118 1.66 2.67 -7.94
CA GLN A 118 2.84 1.83 -8.18
C GLN A 118 3.93 2.04 -7.13
N HIS A 119 4.20 3.29 -6.78
CA HIS A 119 5.20 3.63 -5.76
C HIS A 119 4.83 3.05 -4.38
N GLU A 120 3.61 3.29 -3.93
CA GLU A 120 3.13 2.82 -2.63
C GLU A 120 3.00 1.29 -2.57
N ALA A 121 2.58 0.65 -3.67
CA ALA A 121 2.50 -0.81 -3.75
C ALA A 121 3.88 -1.44 -3.54
N ARG A 122 4.91 -0.89 -4.19
CA ARG A 122 6.29 -1.38 -4.03
C ARG A 122 6.79 -1.20 -2.60
N ALA A 123 6.48 -0.07 -1.96
CA ALA A 123 6.87 0.19 -0.58
C ALA A 123 6.19 -0.78 0.41
N ALA A 124 4.87 -0.97 0.27
CA ALA A 124 4.12 -1.90 1.12
C ALA A 124 4.63 -3.33 0.98
N LEU A 125 4.89 -3.80 -0.25
CA LEU A 125 5.45 -5.14 -0.49
C LEU A 125 6.83 -5.33 0.12
N ALA A 126 7.70 -4.32 0.03
CA ALA A 126 9.03 -4.38 0.63
C ALA A 126 8.96 -4.52 2.16
N GLU A 127 8.06 -3.78 2.82
CA GLU A 127 7.88 -3.86 4.27
C GLU A 127 7.20 -5.16 4.72
N LEU A 128 6.19 -5.64 3.98
CA LEU A 128 5.56 -6.95 4.25
C LEU A 128 6.57 -8.11 4.07
N ALA A 129 7.42 -8.04 3.05
CA ALA A 129 8.47 -9.02 2.84
C ALA A 129 9.51 -9.00 3.99
N ALA A 130 9.93 -7.81 4.42
CA ALA A 130 10.83 -7.68 5.56
C ALA A 130 10.23 -8.26 6.87
N LEU A 131 8.91 -8.12 7.06
CA LEU A 131 8.18 -8.72 8.18
C LEU A 131 8.09 -10.24 8.06
N ALA A 132 7.94 -10.78 6.86
CA ALA A 132 7.96 -12.23 6.61
C ALA A 132 9.35 -12.82 6.88
N ASP A 133 10.42 -12.10 6.53
CA ASP A 133 11.81 -12.52 6.78
C ASP A 133 12.18 -12.41 8.28
N ASN A 134 11.55 -11.50 9.02
CA ASN A 134 11.81 -11.25 10.43
C ASN A 134 10.49 -11.15 11.22
N PRO A 135 9.78 -12.28 11.44
CA PRO A 135 8.49 -12.25 12.11
C PRO A 135 8.65 -11.83 13.58
N PRO A 136 7.71 -11.03 14.12
CA PRO A 136 7.78 -10.60 15.51
C PRO A 136 7.73 -11.82 16.45
N GLY A 137 8.74 -11.97 17.30
CA GLY A 137 8.86 -13.09 18.25
C GLY A 137 9.82 -14.20 17.82
N ALA A 138 10.51 -14.08 16.69
CA ALA A 138 11.66 -14.94 16.36
C ALA A 138 12.90 -14.54 17.18
N PHE A 139 13.00 -15.04 18.42
CA PHE A 139 14.21 -15.00 19.24
C PHE A 139 14.52 -16.39 19.80
#